data_AF-A0A292E995-F1
#
_entry.id   AF-A0A292E995-F1
#
_cell.length_a   1.000
_cell.length_b   1.000
_cell.length_c   1.000
_cell.angle_alpha   90.00
_cell.angle_beta   90.00
_cell.angle_gamma   90.00
#
_symmetry.space_group_name_H-M   'P 1'
#
loop_
_entity.id
_entity.type
_entity.pdbx_description
1 polymer ?
#
loop_
_entity_poly.entity_id
_entity_poly.type
_entity_poly.pdbx_seq_one_letter_code
_entity_poly.pdbx_strand_id
1 'polypeptide(L)'
;MKRTPEMIDMLRALAHEGFTVSQAARVLGVSIPTAQAWAAAELIVFPTRVQARKRTLADPEVRARMSEARKRAWADPEVRARMSEARKRTLADPEVRARMSEARKRTLADPEVRARMSEARKRAWADPEVRARMSEARKRTLADPEVRARMSEARKRTLADPEVRARMSEARKRAWADPEVRARMSEARKRTLADPEVRARMSEARKRTLADPEVRARMSEARKRAWADPEVRARMSEARKRAWADPEVRARMSEARKRAWADPEVRARMKAARAGAPGVMVPSWIPDGLEDEYLEIAADQDEFAAARHIRSLKREMERARV
;
A
#
# COMPACT_ATOMS: atom_id res chain seq x y z
N MET A 1 -83.10 -3.60 40.11
CA MET A 1 -83.19 -4.62 39.03
C MET A 1 -83.22 -5.98 39.71
N LYS A 2 -84.22 -6.84 39.41
CA LYS A 2 -84.34 -8.15 40.07
C LYS A 2 -83.33 -9.12 39.46
N ARG A 3 -82.63 -9.90 40.28
CA ARG A 3 -81.70 -10.95 39.86
C ARG A 3 -82.51 -12.10 39.25
N THR A 4 -82.36 -12.36 37.95
CA THR A 4 -82.98 -13.50 37.27
C THR A 4 -81.93 -14.56 36.90
N PRO A 5 -82.30 -15.85 36.79
CA PRO A 5 -81.38 -16.90 36.34
C PRO A 5 -80.74 -16.60 34.98
N GLU A 6 -81.52 -16.06 34.04
CA GLU A 6 -81.06 -15.66 32.70
C GLU A 6 -79.93 -14.62 32.75
N MET A 7 -80.03 -13.64 33.66
CA MET A 7 -78.98 -12.63 33.82
C MET A 7 -77.70 -13.22 34.41
N ILE A 8 -77.79 -14.24 35.26
CA ILE A 8 -76.64 -14.95 35.81
C ILE A 8 -75.96 -15.81 34.74
N ASP A 9 -76.74 -16.51 33.92
CA ASP A 9 -76.22 -17.30 32.80
C ASP A 9 -75.53 -16.41 31.76
N MET A 10 -76.10 -15.24 31.45
CA MET A 10 -75.48 -14.26 30.57
C MET A 10 -74.20 -13.67 31.19
N LEU A 11 -74.17 -13.44 32.51
CA LEU A 11 -72.98 -12.97 33.23
C LEU A 11 -71.86 -14.03 33.22
N ARG A 12 -72.19 -15.33 33.31
CA ARG A 12 -71.25 -16.45 33.17
C ARG A 12 -70.71 -16.57 31.75
N ALA A 13 -71.57 -16.45 30.73
CA ALA A 13 -71.17 -16.46 29.32
C ALA A 13 -70.15 -15.34 29.01
N LEU A 14 -70.43 -14.12 29.47
CA LEU A 14 -69.54 -12.97 29.26
C LEU A 14 -68.16 -13.16 29.93
N ALA A 15 -68.12 -13.81 31.10
CA ALA A 15 -66.84 -14.16 31.75
C ALA A 15 -66.04 -15.17 30.92
N HIS A 16 -66.68 -16.20 30.35
CA HIS A 16 -66.04 -17.18 29.47
C HIS A 16 -65.54 -16.56 28.14
N GLU A 17 -66.29 -15.62 27.59
CA GLU A 17 -65.88 -14.85 26.41
C GLU A 17 -64.69 -13.91 26.68
N GLY A 18 -64.33 -13.72 27.95
CA GLY A 18 -63.17 -12.96 28.37
C GLY A 18 -63.44 -11.46 28.57
N PHE A 19 -64.71 -11.08 28.71
CA PHE A 19 -65.08 -9.73 29.13
C PHE A 19 -64.62 -9.48 30.56
N THR A 20 -64.36 -8.23 30.91
CA THR A 20 -64.17 -7.82 32.31
C THR A 20 -65.52 -7.60 32.99
N VAL A 21 -65.59 -7.67 34.33
CA VAL A 21 -66.83 -7.41 35.09
C VAL A 21 -67.47 -6.08 34.70
N SER A 22 -66.65 -5.04 34.46
CA SER A 22 -67.14 -3.72 34.06
C SER A 22 -67.75 -3.70 32.66
N GLN A 23 -67.24 -4.51 31.73
CA GLN A 23 -67.85 -4.63 30.41
C GLN A 23 -69.14 -5.45 30.50
N ALA A 24 -69.14 -6.54 31.28
CA ALA A 24 -70.34 -7.35 31.50
C ALA A 24 -71.47 -6.55 32.16
N ALA A 25 -71.15 -5.73 33.17
CA ALA A 25 -72.10 -4.81 33.80
C ALA A 25 -72.73 -3.83 32.79
N ARG A 26 -71.93 -3.31 31.84
CA ARG A 26 -72.43 -2.43 30.78
C ARG A 26 -73.36 -3.14 29.80
N VAL A 27 -73.03 -4.38 29.42
CA VAL A 27 -73.87 -5.21 28.53
C VAL A 27 -75.21 -5.54 29.19
N LEU A 28 -75.19 -5.86 30.49
CA LEU A 28 -76.36 -6.21 31.28
C LEU A 28 -77.20 -5.00 31.74
N GLY A 29 -76.73 -3.77 31.53
CA GLY A 29 -77.39 -2.55 31.98
C GLY A 29 -77.45 -2.39 33.51
N VAL A 30 -76.57 -3.07 34.26
CA VAL A 30 -76.51 -3.05 35.73
C VAL A 30 -75.29 -2.26 36.22
N SER A 31 -75.34 -1.79 37.47
CA SER A 31 -74.17 -1.17 38.08
C SER A 31 -73.04 -2.18 38.29
N ILE A 32 -71.79 -1.73 38.20
CA ILE A 32 -70.61 -2.56 38.40
C ILE A 32 -70.65 -3.28 39.77
N PRO A 33 -71.00 -2.62 40.89
CA PRO A 33 -71.12 -3.30 42.19
C PRO A 33 -72.20 -4.40 42.20
N THR A 34 -73.31 -4.21 41.48
CA THR A 34 -74.37 -5.22 41.36
C THR A 34 -73.87 -6.45 40.60
N ALA A 35 -73.18 -6.24 39.47
CA ALA A 35 -72.57 -7.33 38.71
C ALA A 35 -71.46 -8.05 39.50
N GLN A 36 -70.68 -7.33 40.30
CA GLN A 36 -69.67 -7.90 41.21
C GLN A 36 -70.31 -8.75 42.31
N ALA A 37 -71.40 -8.27 42.93
CA ALA A 37 -72.12 -9.00 43.96
C ALA A 37 -72.73 -10.30 43.40
N TRP A 38 -73.29 -10.26 42.19
CA TRP A 38 -73.81 -11.46 41.51
C TRP A 38 -72.70 -12.44 41.13
N ALA A 39 -71.57 -11.94 40.59
CA ALA A 39 -70.42 -12.75 40.27
C ALA A 39 -69.83 -13.44 41.50
N ALA A 40 -69.73 -12.73 42.63
CA ALA A 40 -69.24 -13.27 43.89
C ALA A 40 -70.17 -14.34 44.47
N ALA A 41 -71.49 -14.13 44.40
CA ALA A 41 -72.49 -15.08 44.87
C ALA A 41 -72.52 -16.39 44.07
N GLU A 42 -72.08 -16.37 42.81
CA GLU A 42 -72.09 -17.51 41.88
C GLU A 42 -70.67 -18.02 41.54
N LEU A 43 -69.66 -17.51 42.23
CA LEU A 43 -68.24 -17.83 42.02
C LEU A 43 -67.76 -17.64 40.56
N ILE A 44 -68.31 -16.65 39.85
CA ILE A 44 -67.94 -16.33 38.47
C ILE A 44 -66.67 -15.46 38.47
N VAL A 45 -65.58 -15.98 37.91
CA VAL A 45 -64.29 -15.29 37.83
C VAL A 45 -64.14 -14.57 36.49
N PHE A 46 -63.95 -13.26 36.55
CA PHE A 46 -63.68 -12.44 35.37
C PHE A 46 -62.18 -12.19 35.17
N PRO A 47 -61.68 -12.13 33.93
CA PRO A 47 -60.31 -11.73 33.66
C PRO A 47 -60.04 -10.28 34.09
N THR A 48 -58.81 -10.03 34.50
CA THR A 48 -58.34 -8.66 34.77
C THR A 48 -58.27 -7.85 33.47
N ARG A 49 -58.31 -6.51 33.59
CA ARG A 49 -58.16 -5.61 32.44
C ARG A 49 -56.87 -5.84 31.64
N VAL A 50 -55.80 -6.24 32.30
CA VAL A 50 -54.51 -6.57 31.65
C VAL A 50 -54.63 -7.87 30.86
N GLN A 51 -55.26 -8.91 31.41
CA GLN A 51 -55.48 -10.18 30.73
C GLN A 51 -56.41 -10.03 29.52
N ALA A 52 -57.52 -9.31 29.68
CA ALA A 52 -58.44 -8.99 28.58
C ALA A 52 -57.71 -8.22 27.46
N ARG A 53 -56.88 -7.23 27.81
CA ARG A 53 -56.09 -6.46 26.82
C ARG A 53 -55.00 -7.31 26.14
N LYS A 54 -54.34 -8.22 26.85
CA LYS A 54 -53.37 -9.14 26.23
C LYS A 54 -54.07 -10.06 25.23
N ARG A 55 -55.26 -10.57 25.56
CA ARG A 55 -56.05 -11.42 24.67
C ARG A 55 -56.51 -10.68 23.42
N THR A 56 -56.99 -9.44 23.53
CA THR A 56 -57.35 -8.64 22.34
C THR A 56 -56.15 -8.26 21.47
N LEU A 57 -54.97 -8.08 22.04
CA LEU A 57 -53.74 -7.84 21.26
C LEU A 57 -53.17 -9.12 20.63
N ALA A 58 -53.51 -10.29 21.17
CA ALA A 58 -53.13 -11.59 20.63
C ALA A 58 -54.06 -12.05 19.50
N ASP A 59 -55.27 -11.47 19.42
CA ASP A 59 -56.21 -11.70 18.33
C ASP A 59 -55.61 -11.28 16.98
N PRO A 60 -55.48 -12.21 16.01
CA PRO A 60 -54.87 -11.94 14.71
C PRO A 60 -55.65 -10.90 13.90
N GLU A 61 -56.98 -10.81 14.03
CA GLU A 61 -57.80 -9.84 13.30
C GLU A 61 -57.58 -8.42 13.83
N VAL A 62 -57.54 -8.27 15.16
CA VAL A 62 -57.23 -6.98 15.82
C VAL A 62 -55.81 -6.54 15.45
N ARG A 63 -54.86 -7.47 15.43
CA ARG A 63 -53.48 -7.18 15.03
C ARG A 63 -53.36 -6.80 13.56
N ALA A 64 -54.09 -7.48 12.67
CA ALA A 64 -54.16 -7.15 11.25
C ALA A 64 -54.75 -5.76 11.05
N ARG A 65 -55.87 -5.45 11.71
CA ARG A 65 -56.51 -4.12 11.67
C ARG A 65 -55.58 -3.01 12.16
N MET A 66 -54.86 -3.23 13.27
CA MET A 66 -53.87 -2.27 13.77
C MET A 66 -52.68 -2.11 12.81
N SER A 67 -52.21 -3.20 12.22
CA SER A 67 -51.13 -3.18 11.23
C SER A 67 -51.54 -2.40 9.98
N GLU A 68 -52.74 -2.64 9.45
CA GLU A 68 -53.30 -1.89 8.32
C GLU A 68 -53.52 -0.42 8.65
N ALA A 69 -54.07 -0.10 9.82
CA ALA A 69 -54.20 1.28 10.28
C ALA A 69 -52.82 1.97 10.35
N ARG A 70 -51.79 1.27 10.84
CA ARG A 70 -50.43 1.79 10.92
C ARG A 70 -49.80 1.96 9.53
N LYS A 71 -50.02 1.04 8.59
CA LYS A 71 -49.56 1.18 7.20
C LYS A 71 -50.21 2.38 6.52
N ARG A 72 -51.52 2.56 6.68
CA ARG A 72 -52.26 3.72 6.15
C ARG A 72 -51.74 5.03 6.73
N ALA A 73 -51.55 5.09 8.04
CA ALA A 73 -50.94 6.25 8.70
C ALA A 73 -49.50 6.50 8.20
N TRP A 74 -48.75 5.47 7.83
CA TRP A 74 -47.40 5.65 7.28
C TRP A 74 -47.38 6.04 5.80
N ALA A 75 -48.44 5.71 5.05
CA ALA A 75 -48.62 6.12 3.66
C ALA A 75 -48.93 7.61 3.53
N ASP A 76 -49.55 8.21 4.55
CA ASP A 76 -49.78 9.64 4.65
C ASP A 76 -48.43 10.41 4.76
N PRO A 77 -48.11 11.29 3.78
CA PRO A 77 -46.85 12.05 3.78
C PRO A 77 -46.76 13.05 4.93
N GLU A 78 -47.87 13.62 5.41
CA GLU A 78 -47.86 14.57 6.53
C GLU A 78 -47.53 13.87 7.84
N VAL A 79 -48.11 12.69 8.08
CA VAL A 79 -47.79 11.86 9.24
C VAL A 79 -46.31 11.44 9.21
N ARG A 80 -45.80 11.05 8.04
CA ARG A 80 -44.39 10.68 7.87
C ARG A 80 -43.46 11.87 8.11
N ALA A 81 -43.80 13.05 7.60
CA ALA A 81 -43.05 14.28 7.82
C ALA A 81 -43.04 14.66 9.31
N ARG A 82 -44.20 14.66 9.98
CA ARG A 82 -44.33 14.95 11.41
C ARG A 82 -43.51 13.99 12.28
N MET A 83 -43.56 12.69 11.97
CA MET A 83 -42.77 11.68 12.68
C MET A 83 -41.26 11.83 12.42
N SER A 84 -40.87 12.17 11.18
CA SER A 84 -39.49 12.45 10.82
C SER A 84 -38.96 13.67 11.57
N GLU A 85 -39.73 14.76 11.63
CA GLU A 85 -39.38 15.97 12.38
C GLU A 85 -39.32 15.72 13.89
N ALA A 86 -40.28 14.99 14.46
CA ALA A 86 -40.22 14.56 15.86
C ALA A 86 -38.96 13.72 16.14
N ARG A 87 -38.59 12.85 15.20
CA ARG A 87 -37.35 12.06 15.29
C ARG A 87 -36.10 12.92 15.15
N LYS A 88 -36.07 13.89 14.24
CA LYS A 88 -34.95 14.84 14.13
C LYS A 88 -34.79 15.66 15.41
N ARG A 89 -35.89 16.17 15.96
CA ARG A 89 -35.89 16.96 17.20
C ARG A 89 -35.37 16.15 18.39
N THR A 90 -35.81 14.91 18.54
CA THR A 90 -35.29 14.01 19.59
C THR A 90 -33.83 13.62 19.38
N LEU A 91 -33.38 13.48 18.13
CA LEU A 91 -31.96 13.21 17.81
C LEU A 91 -31.07 14.47 17.88
N ALA A 92 -31.67 15.67 17.86
CA ALA A 92 -30.96 16.94 18.05
C ALA A 92 -30.70 17.25 19.53
N ASP A 93 -31.50 16.68 20.42
CA ASP A 93 -31.31 16.78 21.87
C ASP A 93 -29.95 16.16 22.28
N PRO A 94 -29.05 16.95 22.89
CA PRO A 94 -27.74 16.48 23.30
C PRO A 94 -27.79 15.38 24.36
N GLU A 95 -28.78 15.37 25.26
CA GLU A 95 -28.93 14.33 26.28
C GLU A 95 -29.31 12.99 25.66
N VAL A 96 -30.22 13.01 24.68
CA VAL A 96 -30.61 11.81 23.93
C VAL A 96 -29.43 11.27 23.14
N ARG A 97 -28.65 12.15 22.50
CA ARG A 97 -27.40 11.76 21.82
C ARG A 97 -26.38 11.17 22.77
N ALA A 98 -26.18 11.78 23.94
CA ALA A 98 -25.28 11.26 24.96
C ALA A 98 -25.72 9.87 25.43
N ARG A 99 -27.01 9.68 25.76
CA ARG A 99 -27.56 8.37 26.17
C ARG A 99 -27.42 7.31 25.07
N MET A 100 -27.69 7.65 23.81
CA MET A 100 -27.48 6.72 22.69
C MET A 100 -26.00 6.39 22.48
N SER A 101 -25.11 7.38 22.61
CA SER A 101 -23.67 7.19 22.50
C SER A 101 -23.16 6.28 23.60
N GLU A 102 -23.57 6.50 24.85
CA GLU A 102 -23.23 5.64 25.99
C GLU A 102 -23.80 4.22 25.85
N ALA A 103 -25.07 4.09 25.43
CA ALA A 103 -25.66 2.79 25.12
C ALA A 103 -24.85 2.07 24.02
N ARG A 104 -24.42 2.78 22.98
CA ARG A 104 -23.59 2.24 21.90
C ARG A 104 -22.18 1.88 22.38
N LYS A 105 -21.57 2.69 23.23
CA LYS A 105 -20.27 2.36 23.85
C LYS A 105 -20.37 1.10 24.69
N ARG A 106 -21.43 0.97 25.49
CA ARG A 106 -21.68 -0.21 26.34
C ARG A 106 -21.89 -1.48 25.50
N THR A 107 -22.66 -1.42 24.41
CA THR A 107 -22.83 -2.57 23.51
C THR A 107 -21.55 -2.91 22.75
N LEU A 108 -20.73 -1.91 22.39
CA LEU A 108 -19.43 -2.16 21.77
C LEU A 108 -18.36 -2.62 22.77
N ALA A 109 -18.54 -2.36 24.07
CA ALA A 109 -17.65 -2.82 25.13
C ALA A 109 -17.90 -4.30 25.48
N ASP A 110 -19.12 -4.79 25.25
CA ASP A 110 -19.48 -6.19 25.42
C ASP A 110 -18.60 -7.11 24.54
N PRO A 111 -17.84 -8.05 25.14
CA PRO A 111 -16.95 -8.93 24.42
C PRO A 111 -17.69 -9.87 23.47
N GLU A 112 -18.91 -10.33 23.78
CA GLU A 112 -19.68 -11.20 22.91
C GLU A 112 -20.14 -10.47 21.64
N VAL A 113 -20.59 -9.21 21.80
CA VAL A 113 -20.96 -8.36 20.66
C VAL A 113 -19.73 -8.06 19.80
N ARG A 114 -18.57 -7.78 20.41
CA ARG A 114 -17.31 -7.63 19.67
C ARG A 114 -16.90 -8.89 18.92
N ALA A 115 -17.01 -10.05 19.55
CA ALA A 115 -16.70 -11.33 18.93
C ALA A 115 -17.63 -11.58 17.73
N ARG A 116 -18.94 -11.40 17.89
CA ARG A 116 -19.91 -11.52 16.80
C ARG A 116 -19.65 -10.55 15.65
N MET A 117 -19.36 -9.28 15.93
CA MET A 117 -19.00 -8.31 14.89
C MET A 117 -17.69 -8.67 14.18
N SER A 118 -16.69 -9.15 14.93
CA SER A 118 -15.41 -9.59 14.37
C SER A 118 -15.61 -10.78 13.44
N GLU A 119 -16.37 -11.79 13.87
CA GLU A 119 -16.71 -12.96 13.06
C GLU A 119 -17.53 -12.59 11.83
N ALA A 120 -18.54 -11.72 11.97
CA ALA A 120 -19.30 -11.20 10.83
C ALA A 120 -18.39 -10.47 9.83
N ARG A 121 -17.43 -9.69 10.33
CA ARG A 121 -16.45 -8.98 9.50
C ARG A 121 -15.48 -9.95 8.82
N LYS A 122 -14.99 -10.99 9.51
CA LYS A 122 -14.15 -12.04 8.91
C LYS A 122 -14.89 -12.77 7.80
N ARG A 123 -16.15 -13.18 8.04
CA ARG A 123 -17.00 -13.82 7.02
C ARG A 123 -17.20 -12.93 5.81
N ALA A 124 -17.50 -11.65 6.02
CA ALA A 124 -17.62 -10.68 4.95
C ALA A 124 -16.31 -10.49 4.16
N TRP A 125 -15.14 -10.58 4.81
CA TRP A 125 -13.85 -10.52 4.11
C TRP A 125 -13.44 -11.83 3.44
N ALA A 126 -13.95 -12.98 3.89
CA ALA A 126 -13.72 -14.26 3.23
C ALA A 126 -14.42 -14.31 1.86
N ASP A 127 -15.61 -13.71 1.77
CA ASP A 127 -16.38 -13.58 0.54
C ASP A 127 -15.59 -12.83 -0.56
N PRO A 128 -15.30 -13.47 -1.70
CA PRO A 128 -14.57 -12.84 -2.80
C PRO A 128 -15.34 -11.70 -3.47
N GLU A 129 -16.68 -11.74 -3.52
CA GLU A 129 -17.49 -10.66 -4.11
C GLU A 129 -17.44 -9.40 -3.25
N VAL A 130 -17.53 -9.55 -1.93
CA VAL A 130 -17.37 -8.43 -0.99
C VAL A 130 -15.97 -7.83 -1.10
N ARG A 131 -14.93 -8.67 -1.20
CA ARG A 131 -13.55 -8.20 -1.43
C ARG A 131 -13.41 -7.44 -2.73
N ALA A 132 -13.96 -7.97 -3.82
CA ALA A 132 -13.93 -7.32 -5.14
C ALA A 132 -14.65 -5.97 -5.09
N ARG A 133 -15.86 -5.92 -4.53
CA ARG A 133 -16.66 -4.70 -4.38
C ARG A 133 -15.94 -3.64 -3.53
N MET A 134 -15.33 -4.03 -2.42
CA MET A 134 -14.56 -3.12 -1.56
C MET A 134 -13.29 -2.62 -2.25
N SER A 135 -12.60 -3.49 -2.99
CA SER A 135 -11.43 -3.12 -3.80
C SER A 135 -11.82 -2.13 -4.89
N GLU A 136 -12.89 -2.38 -5.63
CA GLU A 136 -13.40 -1.48 -6.67
C GLU A 136 -13.87 -0.15 -6.08
N ALA A 137 -14.60 -0.16 -4.97
CA ALA A 137 -14.97 1.05 -4.26
C ALA A 137 -13.73 1.86 -3.87
N ARG A 138 -12.70 1.21 -3.32
CA ARG A 138 -11.43 1.85 -2.97
C ARG A 138 -10.69 2.40 -4.19
N LYS A 139 -10.64 1.66 -5.29
CA LYS A 139 -10.04 2.13 -6.55
C LYS A 139 -10.76 3.37 -7.05
N ARG A 140 -12.10 3.37 -7.07
CA ARG A 140 -12.93 4.51 -7.48
C ARG A 140 -12.67 5.73 -6.60
N THR A 141 -12.63 5.56 -5.28
CA THR A 141 -12.31 6.64 -4.33
C THR A 141 -10.90 7.18 -4.53
N LEU A 142 -9.91 6.33 -4.87
CA LEU A 142 -8.54 6.77 -5.16
C LEU A 142 -8.35 7.33 -6.57
N ALA A 143 -9.26 7.04 -7.50
CA ALA A 143 -9.27 7.61 -8.84
C ALA A 143 -9.74 9.07 -8.83
N ASP A 144 -10.54 9.45 -7.84
CA ASP A 144 -10.97 10.83 -7.63
C ASP A 144 -9.76 11.75 -7.34
N PRO A 145 -9.51 12.77 -8.17
CA PRO A 145 -8.38 13.67 -8.00
C PRO A 145 -8.46 14.51 -6.71
N GLU A 146 -9.66 14.88 -6.24
CA GLU A 146 -9.82 15.66 -5.00
C GLU A 146 -9.45 14.82 -3.78
N VAL A 147 -9.87 13.55 -3.75
CA VAL A 147 -9.48 12.61 -2.69
C VAL A 147 -7.97 12.40 -2.70
N ARG A 148 -7.37 12.23 -3.88
CA ARG A 148 -5.91 12.13 -4.01
C ARG A 148 -5.18 13.38 -3.53
N ALA A 149 -5.69 14.57 -3.88
CA ALA A 149 -5.14 15.84 -3.43
C ALA A 149 -5.20 15.95 -1.90
N ARG A 150 -6.37 15.71 -1.29
CA ARG A 150 -6.54 15.69 0.17
C ARG A 150 -5.64 14.68 0.86
N MET A 151 -5.52 13.46 0.33
CA MET A 151 -4.61 12.45 0.89
C MET A 151 -3.14 12.88 0.78
N SER A 152 -2.75 13.49 -0.34
CA SER A 152 -1.41 14.02 -0.55
C SER A 152 -1.09 15.15 0.42
N GLU A 153 -2.02 16.09 0.59
CA GLU A 153 -1.90 17.20 1.55
C GLU A 153 -1.85 16.72 2.99
N ALA A 154 -2.73 15.80 3.38
CA ALA A 154 -2.70 15.19 4.70
C ALA A 154 -1.34 14.53 4.95
N ARG A 155 -0.82 13.78 3.97
CA ARG A 155 0.50 13.15 4.06
C ARG A 155 1.62 14.18 4.13
N LYS A 156 1.57 15.26 3.34
CA LYS A 156 2.54 16.37 3.40
C LYS A 156 2.53 17.03 4.78
N ARG A 157 1.35 17.30 5.34
CA ARG A 157 1.19 17.88 6.69
C ARG A 157 1.76 16.96 7.77
N THR A 158 1.43 15.68 7.73
CA THR A 158 1.98 14.68 8.65
C THR A 158 3.50 14.55 8.52
N LEU A 159 4.06 14.65 7.31
CA LEU A 159 5.51 14.62 7.10
C LEU A 159 6.20 15.96 7.39
N ALA A 160 5.45 17.07 7.44
CA ALA A 160 5.97 18.38 7.83
C ALA A 160 6.17 18.49 9.34
N ASP A 161 5.38 17.74 10.11
CA ASP A 161 5.50 17.64 11.57
C ASP A 161 6.90 17.12 11.98
N PRO A 162 7.67 17.91 12.76
CA PRO A 162 9.01 17.52 13.18
C PRO A 162 9.02 16.29 14.10
N GLU A 163 8.00 16.07 14.94
CA GLU A 163 7.92 14.90 15.81
C GLU A 163 7.73 13.63 15.01
N VAL A 164 6.86 13.68 13.99
CA VAL A 164 6.64 12.56 13.08
C VAL A 164 7.92 12.24 12.30
N ARG A 165 8.62 13.27 11.80
CA ARG A 165 9.92 13.09 11.15
C ARG A 165 10.95 12.48 12.08
N ALA A 166 11.05 12.95 13.32
CA ALA A 166 11.97 12.41 14.30
C ALA A 166 11.66 10.93 14.59
N ARG A 167 10.39 10.59 14.84
CA ARG A 167 9.96 9.19 15.03
C ARG A 167 10.24 8.31 13.82
N MET A 168 9.99 8.78 12.61
CA MET A 168 10.30 8.05 11.38
C MET A 168 11.81 7.86 11.20
N SER A 169 12.61 8.88 11.51
CA SER A 169 14.07 8.82 11.45
C SER A 169 14.62 7.81 12.46
N GLU A 170 14.15 7.86 13.70
CA GLU A 170 14.52 6.91 14.75
C GLU A 170 14.09 5.47 14.41
N ALA A 171 12.87 5.28 13.89
CA ALA A 171 12.42 3.98 13.42
C ALA A 171 13.31 3.44 12.28
N ARG A 172 13.73 4.30 11.35
CA ARG A 172 14.69 3.93 10.30
C ARG A 172 16.07 3.60 10.87
N LYS A 173 16.60 4.40 11.79
CA LYS A 173 17.89 4.13 12.44
C LYS A 173 17.87 2.80 13.17
N ARG A 174 16.81 2.50 13.94
CA ARG A 174 16.63 1.20 14.61
C ARG A 174 16.57 0.05 13.62
N ALA A 175 15.78 0.19 12.54
CA ALA A 175 15.71 -0.81 11.48
C ALA A 175 17.07 -1.01 10.78
N TRP A 176 17.88 0.03 10.62
CA TRP A 176 19.23 -0.09 10.06
C TRP A 176 20.26 -0.63 11.07
N ALA A 177 20.07 -0.41 12.37
CA ALA A 177 20.93 -0.96 13.42
C ALA A 177 20.78 -2.49 13.48
N ASP A 178 19.57 -2.99 13.29
CA ASP A 178 19.27 -4.42 13.25
C ASP A 178 20.02 -5.15 12.11
N PRO A 179 20.92 -6.11 12.44
CA PRO A 179 21.67 -6.89 11.46
C PRO A 179 20.77 -7.75 10.55
N GLU A 180 19.68 -8.30 11.06
CA GLU A 180 18.77 -9.15 10.27
C GLU A 180 18.02 -8.34 9.22
N VAL A 181 17.55 -7.15 9.59
CA VAL A 181 16.91 -6.21 8.65
C VAL A 181 17.92 -5.77 7.59
N ARG A 182 19.17 -5.47 7.97
CA ARG A 182 20.25 -5.17 7.01
C ARG A 182 20.52 -6.34 6.06
N ALA A 183 20.59 -7.55 6.57
CA ALA A 183 20.81 -8.75 5.77
C ALA A 183 19.65 -8.96 4.78
N ARG A 184 18.40 -8.92 5.24
CA ARG A 184 17.21 -9.03 4.38
C ARG A 184 17.16 -7.94 3.31
N MET A 185 17.44 -6.69 3.65
CA MET A 185 17.46 -5.59 2.68
C MET A 185 18.58 -5.76 1.65
N SER A 186 19.75 -6.23 2.07
CA SER A 186 20.88 -6.53 1.20
C SER A 186 20.57 -7.68 0.25
N GLU A 187 19.97 -8.77 0.75
CA GLU A 187 19.52 -9.90 -0.06
C GLU A 187 18.42 -9.52 -1.04
N ALA A 188 17.41 -8.78 -0.58
CA ALA A 188 16.36 -8.25 -1.45
C ALA A 188 16.97 -7.41 -2.58
N ARG A 189 17.91 -6.52 -2.25
CA ARG A 189 18.62 -5.71 -3.24
C ARG A 189 19.47 -6.56 -4.19
N LYS A 190 20.18 -7.58 -3.70
CA LYS A 190 20.95 -8.52 -4.53
C LYS A 190 20.03 -9.27 -5.48
N ARG A 191 18.89 -9.77 -5.00
CA ARG A 191 17.89 -10.48 -5.81
C ARG A 191 17.30 -9.57 -6.90
N THR A 192 16.89 -8.36 -6.53
CA THR A 192 16.39 -7.36 -7.48
C THR A 192 17.45 -6.97 -8.52
N LEU A 193 18.72 -6.87 -8.13
CA LEU A 193 19.81 -6.59 -9.07
C LEU A 193 20.27 -7.82 -9.86
N ALA A 194 19.98 -9.04 -9.41
CA ALA A 194 20.29 -10.26 -10.14
C ALA A 194 19.33 -10.44 -11.33
N ASP A 195 18.10 -9.93 -11.21
CA ASP A 195 17.10 -9.91 -12.27
C ASP A 195 17.61 -9.14 -13.51
N PRO A 196 17.73 -9.83 -14.68
CA PRO A 196 18.22 -9.21 -15.91
C PRO A 196 17.29 -8.11 -16.43
N GLU A 197 15.97 -8.19 -16.23
CA GLU A 197 15.03 -7.15 -16.67
C GLU A 197 15.23 -5.87 -15.87
N VAL A 198 15.43 -6.00 -14.55
CA VAL A 198 15.72 -4.86 -13.69
C VAL A 198 17.07 -4.24 -14.07
N ARG A 199 18.10 -5.04 -14.33
CA ARG A 199 19.39 -4.53 -14.84
C ARG A 199 19.24 -3.80 -16.16
N ALA A 200 18.48 -4.36 -17.10
CA ALA A 200 18.21 -3.74 -18.39
C ALA A 200 17.52 -2.39 -18.20
N ARG A 201 16.43 -2.33 -17.42
CA ARG A 201 15.72 -1.07 -17.11
C ARG A 201 16.61 -0.04 -16.41
N MET A 202 17.43 -0.46 -15.44
CA MET A 202 18.38 0.44 -14.78
C MET A 202 19.44 0.97 -15.74
N SER A 203 19.94 0.12 -16.63
CA SER A 203 20.91 0.50 -17.68
C SER A 203 20.29 1.49 -18.66
N GLU A 204 19.07 1.22 -19.14
CA GLU A 204 18.33 2.12 -20.01
C GLU A 204 18.03 3.47 -19.36
N ALA A 205 17.53 3.46 -18.11
CA ALA A 205 17.30 4.68 -17.36
C ALA A 205 18.59 5.48 -17.21
N ARG A 206 19.71 4.82 -16.89
CA ARG A 206 21.03 5.47 -16.80
C ARG A 206 21.49 6.01 -18.14
N LYS A 207 21.32 5.27 -19.25
CA LYS A 207 21.64 5.75 -20.60
C LYS A 207 20.81 6.97 -20.96
N ARG A 208 19.51 6.97 -20.68
CA ARG A 208 18.61 8.11 -20.91
C ARG A 208 19.02 9.33 -20.09
N THR A 209 19.29 9.16 -18.79
CA THR A 209 19.78 10.23 -17.93
C THR A 209 21.13 10.78 -18.39
N LEU A 210 22.03 9.93 -18.89
CA LEU A 210 23.32 10.36 -19.45
C LEU A 210 23.21 10.89 -20.89
N ALA A 211 22.11 10.64 -21.60
CA ALA A 211 21.85 11.20 -22.92
C ALA A 211 21.44 12.68 -22.85
N ASP A 212 20.79 13.05 -21.74
CA ASP A 212 20.39 14.41 -21.43
C ASP A 212 21.61 15.36 -21.37
N PRO A 213 21.67 16.40 -22.24
CA PRO A 213 22.78 17.33 -22.29
C PRO A 213 22.93 18.16 -21.01
N GLU A 214 21.84 18.52 -20.32
CA GLU A 214 21.91 19.29 -19.07
C GLU A 214 22.54 18.46 -17.95
N VAL A 215 22.16 17.18 -17.85
CA VAL A 215 22.77 16.25 -16.89
C VAL A 215 24.25 16.06 -17.19
N ARG A 216 24.64 15.89 -18.47
CA ARG A 216 26.06 15.81 -18.85
C ARG A 216 26.82 17.08 -18.48
N ALA A 217 26.26 18.26 -18.78
CA ALA A 217 26.87 19.54 -18.45
C ALA A 217 27.09 19.66 -16.93
N ARG A 218 26.05 19.36 -16.13
CA ARG A 218 26.13 19.39 -14.66
C ARG A 218 27.14 18.39 -14.12
N MET A 219 27.20 17.16 -14.66
CA MET A 219 28.20 16.17 -14.28
C MET A 219 29.62 16.60 -14.65
N SER A 220 29.80 17.22 -15.83
CA SER A 220 31.09 17.75 -16.28
C SER A 220 31.56 18.87 -15.37
N GLU A 221 30.68 19.83 -15.06
CA GLU A 221 30.98 20.93 -14.13
C GLU A 221 31.29 20.42 -12.72
N ALA A 222 30.52 19.46 -12.21
CA ALA A 222 30.82 18.82 -10.92
C ALA A 222 32.19 18.14 -10.92
N ARG A 223 32.57 17.45 -12.01
CA ARG A 223 33.90 16.86 -12.17
C ARG A 223 34.99 17.93 -12.24
N LYS A 224 34.81 18.99 -13.02
CA LYS A 224 35.78 20.10 -13.10
C LYS A 224 36.01 20.74 -11.74
N ARG A 225 34.95 21.01 -10.98
CA ARG A 225 35.03 21.54 -9.61
C ARG A 225 35.78 20.58 -8.69
N ALA A 226 35.44 19.29 -8.72
CA ALA A 226 36.13 18.27 -7.94
C ALA A 226 37.62 18.15 -8.32
N TRP A 227 37.99 18.36 -9.59
CA TRP A 227 39.39 18.35 -10.03
C TRP A 227 40.13 19.67 -9.72
N ALA A 228 39.42 20.80 -9.65
CA ALA A 228 40.00 22.07 -9.24
C ALA A 228 40.38 22.07 -7.74
N ASP A 229 39.57 21.39 -6.92
CA ASP A 229 39.79 21.23 -5.48
C ASP A 229 41.12 20.48 -5.19
N PRO A 230 42.10 21.15 -4.52
CA PRO A 230 43.37 20.55 -4.15
C PRO A 230 43.22 19.36 -3.18
N GLU A 231 42.26 19.37 -2.26
CA GLU A 231 42.06 18.29 -1.29
C GLU A 231 41.57 17.01 -1.97
N VAL A 232 40.64 17.16 -2.93
CA VAL A 232 40.16 16.03 -3.74
C VAL A 232 41.30 15.46 -4.57
N ARG A 233 42.13 16.30 -5.18
CA ARG A 233 43.32 15.85 -5.92
C ARG A 233 44.32 15.11 -5.03
N ALA A 234 44.61 15.64 -3.85
CA ALA A 234 45.49 15.00 -2.87
C ALA A 234 44.93 13.64 -2.45
N ARG A 235 43.65 13.56 -2.09
CA ARG A 235 42.99 12.31 -1.70
C ARG A 235 42.98 11.27 -2.81
N MET A 236 42.72 11.67 -4.05
CA MET A 236 42.75 10.78 -5.22
C MET A 236 44.17 10.29 -5.52
N SER A 237 45.17 11.16 -5.38
CA SER A 237 46.59 10.80 -5.54
C SER A 237 47.01 9.79 -4.47
N GLU A 238 46.70 10.03 -3.21
CA GLU A 238 46.99 9.11 -2.10
C GLU A 238 46.26 7.77 -2.27
N ALA A 239 44.98 7.79 -2.66
CA ALA A 239 44.25 6.57 -2.97
C ALA A 239 44.91 5.78 -4.12
N ARG A 240 45.40 6.48 -5.14
CA ARG A 240 46.12 5.86 -6.27
C ARG A 240 47.46 5.28 -5.84
N LYS A 241 48.25 5.99 -5.04
CA LYS A 241 49.50 5.50 -4.47
C LYS A 241 49.27 4.26 -3.62
N ARG A 242 48.26 4.28 -2.75
CA ARG A 242 47.89 3.13 -1.92
C ARG A 242 47.47 1.93 -2.78
N ALA A 243 46.67 2.15 -3.81
CA ALA A 243 46.29 1.10 -4.75
C ALA A 243 47.49 0.53 -5.52
N TRP A 244 48.49 1.35 -5.87
CA TRP A 244 49.72 0.86 -6.51
C TRP A 244 50.70 0.19 -5.55
N ALA A 245 50.68 0.56 -4.26
CA ALA A 245 51.47 -0.10 -3.23
C ALA A 245 50.99 -1.55 -2.99
N ASP A 246 49.68 -1.79 -3.12
CA ASP A 246 49.06 -3.10 -2.98
C ASP A 246 49.56 -4.09 -4.07
N PRO A 247 50.26 -5.18 -3.68
CA PRO A 247 50.72 -6.20 -4.61
C PRO A 247 49.60 -6.92 -5.37
N GLU A 248 48.43 -7.13 -4.76
CA GLU A 248 47.31 -7.83 -5.41
C GLU A 248 46.70 -6.97 -6.51
N VAL A 249 46.57 -5.66 -6.28
CA VAL A 249 46.10 -4.71 -7.29
C VAL A 249 47.08 -4.67 -8.46
N ARG A 250 48.39 -4.64 -8.19
CA ARG A 250 49.42 -4.70 -9.24
C ARG A 250 49.35 -5.99 -10.04
N ALA A 251 49.24 -7.14 -9.37
CA ALA A 251 49.11 -8.43 -10.03
C ALA A 251 47.85 -8.48 -10.91
N ARG A 252 46.70 -8.05 -10.39
CA ARG A 252 45.43 -8.01 -11.13
C ARG A 252 45.49 -7.08 -12.34
N MET A 253 46.10 -5.91 -12.20
CA MET A 253 46.28 -4.96 -13.32
C MET A 253 47.25 -5.51 -14.38
N SER A 254 48.31 -6.19 -13.96
CA SER A 254 49.24 -6.88 -14.85
C SER A 254 48.55 -7.99 -15.63
N GLU A 255 47.79 -8.86 -14.96
CA GLU A 255 47.01 -9.92 -15.62
C GLU A 255 45.93 -9.36 -16.54
N ALA A 256 45.23 -8.31 -16.13
CA ALA A 256 44.27 -7.61 -17.00
C ALA A 256 44.95 -7.02 -18.25
N ARG A 257 46.15 -6.45 -18.10
CA ARG A 257 46.94 -5.92 -19.22
C ARG A 257 47.44 -7.04 -20.13
N LYS A 258 47.92 -8.16 -19.59
CA LYS A 258 48.32 -9.33 -20.39
C LYS A 258 47.14 -9.89 -21.17
N ARG A 259 45.98 -10.04 -20.53
CA ARG A 259 44.74 -10.50 -21.19
C ARG A 259 44.28 -9.53 -22.28
N ALA A 260 44.35 -8.23 -22.03
CA ALA A 260 44.06 -7.23 -23.05
C ALA A 260 45.07 -7.28 -24.22
N TRP A 261 46.34 -7.56 -23.96
CA TRP A 261 47.36 -7.76 -25.00
C TRP A 261 47.25 -9.10 -25.72
N ALA A 262 46.62 -10.12 -25.12
CA ALA A 262 46.33 -11.38 -25.77
C ALA A 262 45.18 -11.27 -26.78
N ASP A 263 44.33 -10.23 -26.66
CA ASP A 263 43.22 -9.99 -27.57
C ASP A 263 43.72 -9.34 -28.89
N PRO A 264 43.56 -10.00 -30.04
CA PRO A 264 44.02 -9.50 -31.34
C PRO A 264 43.33 -8.20 -31.77
N GLU A 265 42.08 -7.94 -31.36
CA GLU A 265 41.39 -6.69 -31.69
C GLU A 265 41.94 -5.51 -30.89
N VAL A 266 42.23 -5.72 -29.61
CA VAL A 266 42.86 -4.70 -28.76
C VAL A 266 44.26 -4.38 -29.26
N ARG A 267 45.01 -5.41 -29.65
CA ARG A 267 46.29 -5.27 -30.33
C ARG A 267 46.19 -4.47 -31.62
N ALA A 268 45.25 -4.80 -32.49
CA ALA A 268 45.05 -4.10 -33.76
C ALA A 268 44.65 -2.63 -33.54
N ARG A 269 43.78 -2.35 -32.56
CA ARG A 269 43.38 -0.99 -32.21
C ARG A 269 44.54 -0.17 -31.63
N MET A 270 45.36 -0.77 -30.77
CA MET A 270 46.57 -0.14 -30.26
C MET A 270 47.59 0.08 -31.39
N LYS A 271 47.77 -0.89 -32.29
CA LYS A 271 48.61 -0.79 -33.51
C LYS A 271 48.15 0.38 -34.37
N ALA A 272 46.85 0.51 -34.63
CA ALA A 272 46.28 1.62 -35.40
C ALA A 272 46.44 2.99 -34.70
N ALA A 273 46.24 3.05 -33.38
CA ALA A 273 46.43 4.27 -32.60
C ALA A 273 47.90 4.71 -32.55
N ARG A 274 48.85 3.76 -32.62
CA ARG A 274 50.30 4.01 -32.57
C ARG A 274 50.90 4.24 -33.96
N ALA A 275 50.35 3.62 -35.01
CA ALA A 275 50.69 3.91 -36.41
C ALA A 275 50.24 5.31 -36.85
N GLY A 276 49.25 5.90 -36.18
CA GLY A 276 48.87 7.31 -36.34
C GLY A 276 49.74 8.30 -35.54
N ALA A 277 50.79 7.85 -34.85
CA ALA A 277 51.69 8.73 -34.09
C ALA A 277 52.82 9.25 -35.01
N PRO A 278 52.91 10.58 -35.26
CA PRO A 278 53.94 11.13 -36.13
C PRO A 278 55.32 11.06 -35.46
N GLY A 279 56.33 10.48 -36.12
CA GLY A 279 57.72 10.65 -35.67
C GLY A 279 58.77 9.63 -36.13
N VAL A 280 58.42 8.43 -36.59
CA VAL A 280 59.43 7.42 -36.98
C VAL A 280 59.80 7.60 -38.46
N MET A 281 60.99 8.12 -38.72
CA MET A 281 61.53 8.32 -40.08
C MET A 281 62.25 7.04 -40.51
N VAL A 282 61.85 6.45 -41.65
CA VAL A 282 62.56 5.31 -42.25
C VAL A 282 63.85 5.83 -42.91
N PRO A 283 65.05 5.44 -42.44
CA PRO A 283 66.29 5.88 -43.05
C PRO A 283 66.49 5.30 -44.46
N SER A 284 67.00 6.11 -45.39
CA SER A 284 67.19 5.76 -46.81
C SER A 284 68.20 4.64 -47.11
N TRP A 285 68.91 4.12 -46.10
CA TRP A 285 69.86 3.00 -46.25
C TRP A 285 69.20 1.62 -46.11
N ILE A 286 67.93 1.59 -45.67
CA ILE A 286 67.15 0.37 -45.51
C ILE A 286 66.79 -0.17 -46.89
N PRO A 287 67.02 -1.47 -47.16
CA PRO A 287 66.64 -2.07 -48.44
C PRO A 287 65.13 -2.04 -48.69
N ASP A 288 64.74 -1.83 -49.94
CA ASP A 288 63.35 -1.93 -50.39
C ASP A 288 62.75 -3.28 -49.97
N GLY A 289 61.62 -3.25 -49.27
CA GLY A 289 60.94 -4.45 -48.73
C GLY A 289 61.25 -4.79 -47.26
N LEU A 290 62.20 -4.10 -46.61
CA LEU A 290 62.47 -4.22 -45.17
C LEU A 290 62.02 -2.99 -44.35
N GLU A 291 61.33 -2.06 -44.99
CA GLU A 291 60.80 -0.82 -44.38
C GLU A 291 59.73 -1.12 -43.33
N ASP A 292 58.81 -2.04 -43.65
CA ASP A 292 57.75 -2.47 -42.73
C ASP A 292 58.33 -3.18 -41.49
N GLU A 293 59.33 -4.04 -41.68
CA GLU A 293 59.99 -4.75 -40.59
C GLU A 293 60.80 -3.79 -39.68
N TYR A 294 61.44 -2.77 -40.27
CA TYR A 294 62.06 -1.69 -39.50
C TYR A 294 61.05 -0.93 -38.65
N LEU A 295 59.93 -0.52 -39.26
CA LEU A 295 58.88 0.21 -38.56
C LEU A 295 58.23 -0.64 -37.46
N GLU A 296 58.07 -1.95 -37.67
CA GLU A 296 57.54 -2.86 -36.66
C GLU A 296 58.48 -3.00 -35.46
N ILE A 297 59.78 -3.18 -35.66
CA ILE A 297 60.75 -3.29 -34.56
C ILE A 297 60.96 -1.93 -33.89
N ALA A 298 60.95 -0.83 -34.65
CA ALA A 298 61.08 0.51 -34.11
C ALA A 298 59.88 0.89 -33.24
N ALA A 299 58.69 0.42 -33.60
CA ALA A 299 57.47 0.63 -32.82
C ALA A 299 57.39 -0.26 -31.56
N ASP A 300 57.98 -1.45 -31.58
CA ASP A 300 57.99 -2.38 -30.44
C ASP A 300 59.07 -2.05 -29.41
N GLN A 301 60.29 -1.76 -29.88
CA GLN A 301 61.46 -1.53 -29.04
C GLN A 301 61.93 -0.08 -29.15
N ASP A 302 62.75 0.22 -30.17
CA ASP A 302 63.22 1.54 -30.56
C ASP A 302 63.88 1.49 -31.95
N GLU A 303 64.16 2.67 -32.53
CA GLU A 303 64.81 2.79 -33.85
C GLU A 303 66.21 2.15 -33.89
N PHE A 304 66.91 2.06 -32.76
CA PHE A 304 68.25 1.46 -32.67
C PHE A 304 68.19 -0.07 -32.79
N ALA A 305 67.24 -0.71 -32.12
CA ALA A 305 66.99 -2.13 -32.19
C ALA A 305 66.58 -2.53 -33.62
N ALA A 306 65.70 -1.73 -34.24
CA ALA A 306 65.28 -1.90 -35.62
C ALA A 306 66.46 -1.79 -36.58
N ALA A 307 67.27 -0.73 -36.47
CA ALA A 307 68.45 -0.52 -37.31
C ALA A 307 69.46 -1.68 -37.18
N ARG A 308 69.67 -2.21 -35.98
CA ARG A 308 70.57 -3.35 -35.75
C ARG A 308 70.04 -4.63 -36.42
N HIS A 309 68.74 -4.89 -36.32
CA HIS A 309 68.10 -6.06 -36.94
C HIS A 309 68.18 -6.01 -38.47
N ILE A 310 67.81 -4.87 -39.07
CA ILE A 310 67.88 -4.69 -40.54
C ILE A 310 69.31 -4.82 -41.07
N ARG A 311 70.33 -4.34 -40.32
CA ARG A 311 71.74 -4.54 -40.70
C ARG A 311 72.15 -6.01 -40.68
N SER A 312 71.57 -6.85 -39.80
CA SER A 312 71.82 -8.29 -39.79
C SER A 312 71.24 -8.94 -41.04
N LEU A 313 69.97 -8.66 -41.34
CA LEU A 313 69.27 -9.19 -42.51
C LEU A 313 69.95 -8.78 -43.82
N LYS A 314 70.36 -7.51 -43.92
CA LYS A 314 71.12 -7.01 -45.08
C LYS A 314 72.41 -7.81 -45.31
N ARG A 315 73.16 -8.11 -44.24
CA ARG A 315 74.39 -8.93 -44.34
C ARG A 315 74.09 -10.37 -44.75
N GLU A 316 72.99 -10.94 -44.29
CA GLU A 316 72.56 -12.29 -44.68
C GLU A 316 72.14 -12.33 -46.15
N MET A 317 71.40 -11.33 -46.63
CA MET A 317 71.03 -11.19 -48.04
C MET A 317 72.24 -10.99 -48.95
N GLU A 318 73.22 -10.20 -48.52
CA GLU A 318 74.47 -9.99 -49.26
C GLU A 318 75.32 -11.27 -49.30
N ARG A 319 75.36 -12.04 -48.21
CA ARG A 319 76.05 -13.35 -48.17
C ARG A 319 75.36 -14.41 -49.03
N ALA A 320 74.04 -14.36 -49.18
CA ALA A 320 73.28 -15.28 -50.01
C ALA A 320 73.38 -14.97 -51.52
N ARG A 321 73.97 -13.84 -51.91
CA ARG A 321 74.18 -13.41 -53.30
C ARG A 321 75.58 -13.71 -53.86
N VAL A 322 76.51 -14.19 -53.03
CA VAL A 322 77.89 -14.59 -53.40
C VAL A 322 77.97 -16.10 -53.57
#